data_AF-A0A1Y0YC27-F1
#
_entry.id   AF-A0A1Y0YC27-F1
#
_cell.length_a   1.000
_cell.length_b   1.000
_cell.length_c   1.000
_cell.angle_alpha   90.00
_cell.angle_beta   90.00
_cell.angle_gamma   90.00
#
_symmetry.space_group_name_H-M   'P 1'
#
loop_
_entity.id
_entity.type
_entity.pdbx_description
1 polymer ?
#
loop_
_entity_poly.entity_id
_entity_poly.type
_entity_poly.pdbx_seq_one_letter_code
_entity_poly.pdbx_strand_id
1 'polypeptide(L)' 'MSDQKTAELNKMIEEISQKLNMLNIGVIKAEDFSNEKLEDLEYLHQMVMKKKSFSPSEMQAIAEELAALRK' A
#
# COMPACT_ATOMS: atom_id res chain seq x y z
N MET A 1 8.60 19.75 -6.85
CA MET A 1 8.60 19.13 -5.50
C MET A 1 7.52 18.06 -5.36
N SER A 2 6.50 18.00 -6.23
CA SER A 2 5.40 17.03 -6.11
C SER A 2 5.72 15.63 -6.65
N ASP A 3 6.65 15.51 -7.61
CA ASP A 3 6.89 14.25 -8.34
C ASP A 3 7.63 13.18 -7.52
N GLN A 4 8.56 13.58 -6.64
CA GLN A 4 9.30 12.63 -5.81
C GLN A 4 8.40 11.91 -4.80
N LYS A 5 7.47 12.65 -4.17
CA LYS A 5 6.59 12.07 -3.16
C LYS A 5 5.66 11.03 -3.78
N THR A 6 5.10 11.34 -4.94
CA THR A 6 4.29 10.41 -5.75
C THR A 6 5.07 9.15 -6.13
N ALA A 7 6.34 9.27 -6.49
CA ALA A 7 7.18 8.12 -6.81
C ALA A 7 7.43 7.22 -5.58
N GLU A 8 7.68 7.81 -4.41
CA GLU A 8 7.87 7.05 -3.16
C GLU A 8 6.60 6.29 -2.75
N LEU A 9 5.43 6.93 -2.80
CA LEU A 9 4.14 6.24 -2.58
C LEU A 9 3.94 5.06 -3.53
N ASN A 10 4.15 5.29 -4.83
CA ASN A 10 3.95 4.27 -5.85
C ASN A 10 4.81 3.05 -5.54
N LYS A 11 6.06 3.29 -5.13
CA LYS A 11 6.97 2.24 -4.71
C LYS A 11 6.47 1.49 -3.47
N MET A 12 5.95 2.19 -2.46
CA MET A 12 5.40 1.55 -1.25
C MET A 12 4.20 0.64 -1.58
N ILE A 13 3.27 1.11 -2.42
CA ILE A 13 2.10 0.34 -2.85
C ILE A 13 2.52 -0.90 -3.64
N GLU A 14 3.50 -0.75 -4.53
CA GLU A 14 4.06 -1.86 -5.30
C GLU A 14 4.72 -2.91 -4.39
N GLU A 15 5.52 -2.47 -3.42
CA GLU A 15 6.16 -3.37 -2.45
C GLU A 15 5.13 -4.14 -1.60
N ILE A 16 4.06 -3.48 -1.13
CA ILE A 16 2.96 -4.15 -0.41
C ILE A 16 2.29 -5.17 -1.33
N SER A 17 1.96 -4.79 -2.56
CA SER A 17 1.26 -5.65 -3.52
C SER A 17 2.08 -6.89 -3.87
N GLN A 18 3.39 -6.72 -4.11
CA GLN A 18 4.33 -7.82 -4.33
C GLN A 18 4.43 -8.72 -3.10
N LYS A 19 4.52 -8.14 -1.91
CA LYS A 19 4.64 -8.89 -0.65
C LYS A 19 3.43 -9.76 -0.36
N LEU A 20 2.23 -9.26 -0.66
CA LEU A 20 0.97 -9.99 -0.47
C LEU A 20 0.64 -10.90 -1.68
N ASN A 21 1.50 -10.92 -2.70
CA ASN A 21 1.28 -11.66 -3.95
C ASN A 21 -0.03 -11.24 -4.66
N MET A 22 -0.43 -9.98 -4.47
CA MET A 22 -1.69 -9.42 -4.96
C MET A 22 -1.48 -8.75 -6.32
N LEU A 23 -1.04 -9.52 -7.31
CA LEU A 23 -0.83 -9.06 -8.69
C LEU A 23 -2.09 -8.43 -9.33
N ASN A 24 -3.27 -8.74 -8.79
CA ASN A 24 -4.56 -8.21 -9.25
C ASN A 24 -4.90 -6.82 -8.68
N ILE A 25 -4.14 -6.30 -7.71
CA ILE A 25 -4.34 -4.95 -7.15
C ILE A 25 -3.77 -3.84 -8.07
N GLY A 26 -3.22 -4.21 -9.24
CA GLY A 26 -2.44 -3.38 -10.18
C GLY A 26 -3.08 -2.12 -10.79
N VAL A 27 -4.05 -1.49 -10.12
CA VAL A 27 -4.68 -0.22 -10.50
C VAL A 27 -4.58 0.82 -9.37
N ILE A 28 -3.94 0.51 -8.24
CA ILE A 28 -3.76 1.49 -7.16
C ILE A 28 -2.54 2.35 -7.48
N LYS A 29 -2.75 3.66 -7.69
CA LYS A 29 -1.66 4.61 -7.92
C LYS A 29 -1.60 5.63 -6.80
N ALA A 30 -0.41 6.16 -6.53
CA ALA A 30 -0.16 7.23 -5.57
C ALA A 30 -1.06 8.47 -5.78
N GLU A 31 -1.45 8.74 -7.04
CA GLU A 31 -2.35 9.84 -7.40
C GLU A 31 -3.77 9.69 -6.83
N ASP A 32 -4.17 8.47 -6.43
CA ASP A 32 -5.46 8.21 -5.79
C ASP A 32 -5.46 8.49 -4.27
N PHE A 33 -4.30 8.82 -3.69
CA PHE A 33 -4.11 9.07 -2.27
C PHE A 33 -4.00 10.56 -1.98
N SER A 34 -4.66 11.00 -0.90
CA SER A 34 -4.49 12.36 -0.38
C SER A 34 -3.32 12.45 0.59
N ASN A 35 -2.79 13.66 0.81
CA ASN A 35 -1.67 13.88 1.73
C ASN A 35 -1.91 13.31 3.14
N GLU A 36 -3.15 13.33 3.63
CA GLU A 36 -3.52 12.78 4.94
C GLU A 36 -3.38 11.25 5.01
N LYS A 37 -3.52 10.57 3.87
CA LYS A 37 -3.42 9.11 3.78
C LYS A 37 -1.99 8.60 3.55
N LEU A 38 -1.02 9.50 3.51
CA LEU A 38 0.40 9.18 3.37
C LEU A 38 0.96 8.54 4.63
N GLU A 39 0.64 9.11 5.79
CA GLU A 39 1.10 8.59 7.08
C GLU A 39 0.52 7.19 7.33
N ASP A 40 -0.75 6.99 6.98
CA ASP A 40 -1.42 5.69 7.07
C ASP A 40 -0.78 4.65 6.12
N LEU A 41 -0.45 5.05 4.88
CA LEU A 41 0.22 4.18 3.92
C LEU A 41 1.63 3.80 4.38
N GLU A 42 2.40 4.76 4.89
CA GLU A 42 3.73 4.49 5.45
C GLU A 42 3.67 3.53 6.64
N TYR A 43 2.68 3.71 7.52
CA TYR A 43 2.44 2.81 8.63
C TYR A 43 2.11 1.38 8.16
N LEU A 44 1.18 1.26 7.22
CA LEU A 44 0.78 -0.02 6.63
C LEU A 44 1.96 -0.70 5.95
N HIS A 45 2.73 0.04 5.15
CA HIS A 45 3.94 -0.43 4.49
C HIS A 45 4.94 -0.99 5.50
N GLN A 46 5.26 -0.25 6.57
CA GLN A 46 6.18 -0.72 7.60
C GLN A 46 5.67 -2.00 8.29
N MET A 47 4.38 -2.08 8.58
CA MET A 47 3.79 -3.27 9.19
C MET A 47 3.91 -4.48 8.26
N VAL A 48 3.61 -4.28 6.97
CA VAL A 48 3.65 -5.33 5.96
C VAL A 48 5.09 -5.83 5.74
N MET A 49 6.05 -4.90 5.64
CA MET A 49 7.45 -5.23 5.37
C MET A 49 8.17 -5.88 6.55
N LYS A 50 7.78 -5.57 7.79
CA LYS A 50 8.34 -6.21 9.00
C LYS A 50 7.97 -7.69 9.10
N LYS A 51 6.86 -8.12 8.49
CA LYS A 51 6.39 -9.50 8.59
C LYS A 51 6.92 -10.35 7.42
N LYS A 52 7.22 -11.62 7.71
CA LYS A 52 7.76 -12.55 6.71
C LYS A 52 6.66 -13.14 5.81
N SER A 53 5.52 -13.46 6.39
CA SER A 53 4.38 -14.08 5.71
C SER A 53 3.06 -13.65 6.36
N PHE A 54 1.98 -13.78 5.60
CA PHE A 54 0.62 -13.44 6.01
C PHE A 54 -0.29 -14.65 5.78
N SER A 55 -1.23 -14.85 6.70
CA SER A 55 -2.35 -15.77 6.49
C SER A 55 -3.36 -15.17 5.48
N PRO A 56 -4.22 -15.99 4.86
CA PRO A 56 -5.24 -15.48 3.93
C PRO A 56 -6.11 -14.37 4.49
N SER A 57 -6.55 -14.49 5.75
CA SER A 57 -7.37 -13.48 6.42
C SER A 57 -6.64 -12.16 6.62
N GLU A 58 -5.34 -12.20 6.88
CA GLU A 58 -4.52 -10.98 7.04
C GLU A 58 -4.28 -10.31 5.69
N MET A 59 -4.00 -11.08 4.63
CA MET A 59 -3.88 -10.53 3.28
C MET A 59 -5.17 -9.84 2.86
N GLN A 60 -6.32 -10.43 3.17
CA GLN A 60 -7.64 -9.84 2.93
C GLN A 60 -7.81 -8.51 3.70
N ALA A 61 -7.51 -8.49 4.99
CA ALA A 61 -7.63 -7.29 5.82
C ALA A 61 -6.72 -6.15 5.34
N ILE A 62 -5.47 -6.46 4.98
CA ILE A 62 -4.51 -5.47 4.47
C ILE A 62 -4.98 -4.89 3.12
N ALA A 63 -5.55 -5.73 2.26
CA ALA A 63 -6.09 -5.28 0.98
C ALA A 63 -7.32 -4.38 1.16
N GLU A 64 -8.17 -4.69 2.13
CA GLU A 64 -9.32 -3.85 2.51
C GLU A 64 -8.86 -2.49 3.06
N GLU A 65 -7.85 -2.47 3.94
CA GLU A 65 -7.23 -1.23 4.41
C GLU A 65 -6.63 -0.42 3.26
N LEU A 66 -5.84 -1.06 2.38
CA LEU A 66 -5.25 -0.39 1.22
C LEU A 66 -6.32 0.19 0.29
N ALA A 67 -7.43 -0.52 0.09
CA ALA A 67 -8.57 -0.03 -0.69
C ALA A 67 -9.33 1.10 0.03
N ALA A 68 -9.47 1.05 1.36
CA ALA A 68 -10.06 2.11 2.17
C ALA A 68 -9.20 3.39 2.19
N LEU A 69 -7.89 3.24 1.96
CA LEU A 69 -6.98 4.37 1.77
C LEU A 69 -7.13 5.05 0.40
N ARG A 70 -7.83 4.45 -0.57
CA ARG A 70 -8.22 5.17 -1.80
C ARG A 70 -9.21 6.30 -1.46
N LYS A 71 -9.13 7.43 -2.17
CA LYS A 71 -10.11 8.53 -2.03
C LYS A 71 -11.44 8.22 -2.71
#